data_AF-A0A821T559-F1
#
_entry.id   AF-A0A821T559-F1
#
_cell.length_a   1.000
_cell.length_b   1.000
_cell.length_c   1.000
_cell.angle_alpha   90.00
_cell.angle_beta   90.00
_cell.angle_gamma   90.00
#
_symmetry.space_group_name_H-M   'P 1'
#
loop_
_entity.id
_entity.type
_entity.pdbx_description
1 polymer ?
#
loop_
_entity_poly.entity_id
_entity_poly.type
_entity_poly.pdbx_seq_one_letter_code
_entity_poly.pdbx_strand_id
1 'polypeptide(L)'
;MFADREYCRQLDPYGTPIGVYEQPDYIYQCAGYWREDSRSMMVTYDRDDPYNNFKCWVYERRDLTSITLSRSAGSACGFNQTSESYKAEDGADLTITLTEAERIHDDCPIRYDDGRNVFVDLEEFNFYYAKSSIVQLNKFFLSFFFFLLFILFN
;
A
#
# COMPACT_ATOMS: atom_id res chain seq x y z
N MET A 1 24.33 20.36 -15.26
CA MET A 1 23.06 20.13 -15.98
C MET A 1 22.19 19.32 -15.04
N PHE A 2 21.17 19.94 -14.46
CA PHE A 2 20.25 19.23 -13.57
C PHE A 2 19.32 18.43 -14.47
N ALA A 3 19.44 17.10 -14.43
CA ALA A 3 18.52 16.24 -15.16
C ALA A 3 17.16 16.34 -14.48
N ASP A 4 16.16 16.82 -15.22
CA ASP A 4 14.78 16.88 -14.76
C ASP A 4 14.25 15.45 -14.57
N ARG A 5 13.46 15.21 -13.52
CA ARG A 5 12.90 13.89 -13.22
C ARG A 5 12.15 13.33 -14.42
N GLU A 6 11.42 14.20 -15.11
CA GLU A 6 10.58 13.78 -16.23
C GLU A 6 11.39 13.50 -17.50
N TYR A 7 12.55 14.13 -17.64
CA TYR A 7 13.50 13.79 -18.69
C TYR A 7 14.13 12.41 -18.43
N CYS A 8 14.48 12.09 -17.18
CA CYS A 8 15.02 10.77 -16.83
C CYS A 8 14.00 9.64 -17.04
N ARG A 9 12.69 9.91 -16.91
CA ARG A 9 11.64 8.91 -17.18
C ARG A 9 11.48 8.56 -18.65
N GLN A 10 11.96 9.42 -19.55
CA GLN A 10 11.86 9.23 -21.00
C GLN A 10 13.12 8.60 -21.59
N LEU A 11 14.07 8.17 -20.75
CA LEU A 11 15.36 7.65 -21.18
C LEU A 11 15.57 6.23 -20.66
N ASP A 12 16.17 5.40 -21.51
CA ASP A 12 16.69 4.09 -21.13
C ASP A 12 17.86 4.20 -20.15
N PRO A 13 18.27 3.09 -19.49
CA PRO A 13 19.48 3.04 -18.66
C PRO A 13 20.77 3.51 -19.38
N TYR A 14 20.77 3.50 -20.71
CA TYR A 14 21.87 3.95 -21.57
C TYR A 14 21.78 5.44 -21.96
N GLY A 15 20.72 6.16 -21.55
CA GLY A 15 20.51 7.57 -21.89
C GLY A 15 19.95 7.82 -23.29
N THR A 16 19.38 6.79 -23.93
CA THR A 16 18.67 6.88 -25.21
C THR A 16 17.19 7.19 -24.94
N PRO A 17 16.51 8.04 -25.73
CA PRO A 17 15.07 8.21 -25.59
C PRO A 17 14.35 6.88 -25.84
N ILE A 18 13.47 6.51 -24.91
CA ILE A 18 12.69 5.27 -24.98
C ILE A 18 11.80 5.35 -26.22
N GLY A 19 11.91 4.35 -27.10
CA GLY A 19 11.09 4.24 -28.29
C GLY A 19 9.60 4.09 -27.97
N VAL A 20 8.73 4.44 -28.95
CA VAL A 20 7.26 4.33 -28.81
C VAL A 20 6.80 2.90 -28.49
N TYR A 21 7.60 1.89 -28.87
CA TYR A 21 7.32 0.46 -28.62
C TYR A 21 8.11 -0.12 -27.44
N GLU A 22 8.95 0.69 -26.79
CA GLU A 22 9.76 0.31 -25.63
C GLU A 22 9.14 0.86 -24.34
N GLN A 23 8.15 1.75 -24.46
CA GLN A 23 7.31 2.12 -23.33
C GLN A 23 6.53 0.88 -22.86
N PRO A 24 6.30 0.73 -21.55
CA PRO A 24 5.44 -0.32 -21.04
C PRO A 24 4.03 -0.15 -21.62
N ASP A 25 3.71 -0.92 -22.66
CA ASP A 25 2.40 -0.88 -23.32
C ASP A 25 1.28 -1.44 -22.42
N TYR A 26 1.65 -2.25 -21.43
CA TYR A 26 0.71 -2.96 -20.56
C TYR A 26 0.41 -2.17 -19.28
N ILE A 27 -0.47 -1.18 -19.41
CA ILE A 27 -1.02 -0.45 -18.27
C ILE A 27 -2.41 -1.00 -17.98
N TYR A 28 -2.54 -1.72 -16.87
CA TYR A 28 -3.85 -2.06 -16.33
C TYR A 28 -4.59 -0.79 -15.92
N GLN A 29 -5.81 -0.60 -16.42
CA GLN A 29 -6.68 0.48 -15.99
C GLN A 29 -7.38 0.10 -14.69
N CYS A 30 -7.45 1.00 -13.71
CA CYS A 30 -8.18 0.76 -12.47
C CYS A 30 -9.69 0.85 -12.72
N ALA A 31 -10.43 -0.24 -12.54
CA ALA A 31 -11.89 -0.24 -12.69
C ALA A 31 -12.60 0.03 -11.35
N GLY A 32 -12.04 -0.46 -10.24
CA GLY A 32 -12.56 -0.21 -8.91
C GLY A 32 -11.87 -1.05 -7.84
N TYR A 33 -12.14 -0.74 -6.58
CA TYR A 33 -11.66 -1.48 -5.42
C TYR A 33 -12.72 -1.47 -4.33
N TRP A 34 -12.83 -2.55 -3.57
CA TRP A 34 -13.76 -2.67 -2.45
C TRP A 34 -13.24 -3.70 -1.43
N ARG A 35 -13.92 -3.79 -0.29
CA ARG A 35 -13.62 -4.78 0.74
C ARG A 35 -14.86 -5.63 0.99
N GLU A 36 -14.69 -6.95 1.00
CA GLU A 36 -15.76 -7.92 1.25
C GLU A 36 -15.23 -8.99 2.23
N ASP A 37 -15.99 -9.27 3.29
CA ASP A 37 -15.69 -10.33 4.26
C ASP A 37 -14.22 -10.39 4.72
N SER A 38 -13.67 -9.23 5.15
CA SER A 38 -12.28 -9.01 5.57
C SER A 38 -11.19 -9.11 4.48
N ARG A 39 -11.57 -9.39 3.24
CA ARG A 39 -10.65 -9.42 2.09
C ARG A 39 -10.73 -8.10 1.33
N SER A 40 -9.57 -7.58 0.93
CA SER A 40 -9.52 -6.40 0.07
C SER A 40 -9.39 -6.86 -1.39
N MET A 41 -10.23 -6.30 -2.25
CA MET A 41 -10.33 -6.68 -3.65
C MET A 41 -10.20 -5.46 -4.54
N MET A 42 -9.56 -5.62 -5.70
CA MET A 42 -9.54 -4.62 -6.76
C MET A 42 -9.81 -5.28 -8.09
N VAL A 43 -10.41 -4.53 -9.01
CA VAL A 43 -10.62 -4.95 -10.38
C VAL A 43 -9.86 -4.02 -11.29
N THR A 44 -9.07 -4.62 -12.15
CA THR A 44 -8.39 -3.92 -13.23
C THR A 44 -9.00 -4.30 -14.57
N TYR A 45 -8.84 -3.40 -15.53
CA TYR A 45 -9.21 -3.59 -16.92
C TYR A 45 -7.94 -3.63 -17.76
N ASP A 46 -7.76 -4.75 -18.43
CA ASP A 46 -6.75 -5.05 -19.42
C ASP A 46 -7.39 -4.94 -20.81
N ARG A 47 -6.91 -4.01 -21.62
CA ARG A 47 -7.46 -3.79 -22.96
C ARG A 47 -7.03 -4.88 -23.95
N ASP A 48 -5.88 -5.50 -23.68
CA ASP A 48 -5.19 -6.34 -24.66
C ASP A 48 -5.33 -7.84 -24.32
N ASP A 49 -6.02 -8.20 -23.23
CA ASP A 49 -6.41 -9.59 -22.95
C ASP A 49 -7.50 -10.05 -23.94
N PRO A 50 -7.26 -11.11 -24.74
CA PRO A 50 -8.21 -11.59 -25.73
C PRO A 50 -9.41 -12.36 -25.15
N TYR A 51 -9.34 -12.82 -23.90
CA TYR A 51 -10.37 -13.65 -23.28
C TYR A 51 -11.18 -12.88 -22.25
N ASN A 52 -10.52 -12.20 -21.31
CA ASN A 52 -11.16 -11.54 -20.18
C ASN A 52 -10.50 -10.20 -19.89
N ASN A 53 -11.11 -9.12 -20.34
CA ASN A 53 -10.58 -7.78 -20.14
C ASN A 53 -10.59 -7.37 -18.66
N PHE A 54 -11.54 -7.84 -17.87
CA PHE A 54 -11.53 -7.57 -16.43
C PHE A 54 -10.72 -8.62 -15.70
N LYS A 55 -9.92 -8.18 -14.72
CA LYS A 55 -9.16 -9.04 -13.81
C LYS A 55 -9.46 -8.65 -12.38
N CYS A 56 -9.78 -9.64 -11.56
CA CYS A 56 -9.96 -9.45 -10.13
C CYS A 56 -8.64 -9.72 -9.42
N TRP A 57 -8.36 -8.93 -8.40
CA TRP A 57 -7.19 -9.07 -7.57
C TRP A 57 -7.60 -9.09 -6.11
N VAL A 58 -7.08 -10.06 -5.37
CA VAL A 58 -7.20 -10.10 -3.92
C VAL A 58 -5.87 -9.64 -3.35
N TYR A 59 -5.89 -8.64 -2.48
CA TYR A 59 -4.67 -8.10 -1.91
C TYR A 59 -4.71 -7.99 -0.40
N GLU A 60 -3.53 -8.11 0.19
CA GLU A 60 -3.34 -8.03 1.63
C GLU A 60 -1.99 -7.40 1.93
N ARG A 61 -1.96 -6.55 2.96
CA ARG A 61 -0.71 -6.02 3.49
C ARG A 61 0.00 -7.11 4.28
N ARG A 62 1.23 -7.46 3.88
CA ARG A 62 2.06 -8.46 4.59
C ARG A 62 2.88 -7.83 5.70
N ASP A 63 3.60 -6.75 5.39
CA ASP A 63 4.44 -6.02 6.34
C ASP A 63 4.09 -4.53 6.40
N LEU A 64 4.89 -3.77 7.16
CA LEU A 64 4.81 -2.31 7.20
C LEU A 64 5.00 -1.68 5.81
N THR A 65 5.75 -2.31 4.91
CA THR A 65 6.14 -1.74 3.61
C THR A 65 5.78 -2.62 2.42
N SER A 66 5.21 -3.81 2.64
CA SER A 66 4.94 -4.79 1.59
C SER A 66 3.45 -5.13 1.49
N ILE A 67 2.96 -5.27 0.25
CA ILE A 67 1.60 -5.70 -0.06
C ILE A 67 1.70 -6.86 -1.05
N THR A 68 0.98 -7.94 -0.79
CA THR A 68 0.89 -9.09 -1.69
C THR A 68 -0.48 -9.10 -2.35
N LEU A 69 -0.50 -9.32 -3.66
CA LEU A 69 -1.69 -9.35 -4.49
C LEU A 69 -1.72 -10.64 -5.30
N SER A 70 -2.90 -11.24 -5.43
CA SER A 70 -3.17 -12.40 -6.26
C SER A 70 -4.15 -12.02 -7.34
N ARG A 71 -3.84 -12.31 -8.60
CA ARG A 71 -4.71 -12.12 -9.76
C ARG A 71 -5.55 -13.37 -10.01
N SER A 72 -6.84 -13.19 -10.24
CA SER A 72 -7.74 -14.25 -10.66
C SER A 72 -7.44 -14.72 -12.08
N ALA A 73 -7.68 -16.00 -12.35
CA ALA A 73 -7.59 -16.53 -13.72
C ALA A 73 -8.70 -15.98 -14.65
N GLY A 74 -9.88 -15.67 -14.08
CA GLY A 74 -11.03 -15.10 -14.77
C GLY A 74 -11.29 -13.63 -14.45
N SER A 75 -12.49 -13.16 -14.81
CA SER A 75 -12.95 -11.79 -14.51
C SER A 75 -13.44 -11.59 -13.08
N ALA A 76 -13.77 -12.67 -12.39
CA ALA A 76 -14.19 -12.66 -11.00
C ALA A 76 -13.11 -13.31 -10.11
N CYS A 77 -13.02 -12.85 -8.87
CA CYS A 77 -12.16 -13.46 -7.87
C CYS A 77 -12.62 -14.90 -7.57
N GLY A 78 -11.66 -15.80 -7.39
CA GLY A 78 -11.94 -17.17 -6.99
C GLY A 78 -12.53 -17.22 -5.57
N PHE A 79 -13.45 -18.15 -5.32
CA PHE A 79 -14.09 -18.29 -4.01
C PHE A 79 -13.04 -18.57 -2.89
N ASN A 80 -12.08 -19.45 -3.18
CA ASN A 80 -10.98 -19.81 -2.28
C ASN A 80 -9.72 -18.97 -2.51
N GLN A 81 -9.77 -17.94 -3.36
CA GLN A 81 -8.61 -17.14 -3.69
C GLN A 81 -8.20 -16.28 -2.47
N THR A 82 -6.90 -16.30 -2.18
CA THR A 82 -6.25 -15.47 -1.16
C THR A 82 -5.20 -14.57 -1.80
N SER A 83 -4.65 -13.62 -1.04
CA SER A 83 -3.55 -12.75 -1.48
C SER A 83 -2.32 -13.53 -1.98
N GLU A 84 -2.08 -14.73 -1.46
CA GLU A 84 -0.94 -15.60 -1.82
C GLU A 84 -1.27 -16.66 -2.89
N SER A 85 -2.53 -16.76 -3.30
CA SER A 85 -2.93 -17.76 -4.29
C SER A 85 -2.27 -17.46 -5.64
N TYR A 86 -1.69 -18.48 -6.25
CA TYR A 86 -1.06 -18.39 -7.59
C TYR A 86 -1.46 -19.53 -8.51
N LYS A 87 -2.21 -20.52 -8.01
CA LYS A 87 -2.61 -21.70 -8.76
C LYS A 87 -4.03 -21.56 -9.28
N ALA A 88 -4.25 -22.12 -10.48
CA ALA A 88 -5.58 -22.19 -11.09
C ALA A 88 -6.58 -22.98 -10.23
N GLU A 89 -6.11 -23.94 -9.43
CA GLU A 89 -6.92 -24.69 -8.45
C GLU A 89 -7.62 -23.79 -7.43
N ASP A 90 -6.95 -22.70 -7.03
CA ASP A 90 -7.47 -21.70 -6.09
C ASP A 90 -8.27 -20.60 -6.81
N GLY A 91 -8.37 -20.66 -8.15
CA GLY A 91 -8.94 -19.62 -9.00
C GLY A 91 -7.99 -18.45 -9.31
N ALA A 92 -6.70 -18.60 -8.99
CA ALA A 92 -5.66 -17.60 -9.25
C ALA A 92 -4.75 -18.01 -10.42
N ASP A 93 -4.03 -17.05 -10.97
CA ASP A 93 -3.05 -17.27 -12.05
C ASP A 93 -1.69 -16.66 -11.72
N LEU A 94 -1.67 -15.55 -10.98
CA LEU A 94 -0.47 -14.80 -10.67
C LEU A 94 -0.51 -14.31 -9.23
N THR A 95 0.63 -14.34 -8.54
CA THR A 95 0.83 -13.62 -7.29
C THR A 95 2.02 -12.68 -7.43
N ILE A 96 1.89 -11.47 -6.92
CA ILE A 96 2.92 -10.44 -6.91
C ILE A 96 3.02 -9.84 -5.50
N THR A 97 4.23 -9.47 -5.11
CA THR A 97 4.45 -8.70 -3.88
C THR A 97 5.10 -7.38 -4.26
N LEU A 98 4.44 -6.29 -3.90
CA LEU A 98 4.86 -4.93 -4.15
C LEU A 98 5.42 -4.32 -2.88
N THR A 99 6.46 -3.51 -3.05
CA THR A 99 6.99 -2.63 -2.01
C THR A 99 6.25 -1.29 -2.02
N GLU A 100 6.34 -0.52 -0.92
CA GLU A 100 5.69 0.79 -0.79
C GLU A 100 6.10 1.77 -1.90
N ALA A 101 7.36 1.72 -2.34
CA ALA A 101 7.87 2.57 -3.41
C ALA A 101 7.21 2.27 -4.78
N GLU A 102 6.91 1.01 -5.05
CA GLU A 102 6.21 0.56 -6.25
C GLU A 102 4.72 0.94 -6.18
N ARG A 103 4.08 0.72 -5.02
CA ARG A 103 2.67 1.09 -4.77
C ARG A 103 2.40 2.58 -5.03
N ILE A 104 3.30 3.47 -4.62
CA ILE A 104 3.11 4.93 -4.77
C ILE A 104 3.04 5.35 -6.25
N HIS A 105 3.56 4.53 -7.17
CA HIS A 105 3.53 4.79 -8.60
C HIS A 105 2.31 4.20 -9.30
N ASP A 106 1.49 3.38 -8.63
CA ASP A 106 0.30 2.80 -9.22
C ASP A 106 -0.88 3.78 -9.16
N ASP A 107 -1.55 3.97 -10.30
CA ASP A 107 -2.73 4.82 -10.41
C ASP A 107 -3.94 4.24 -9.66
N CYS A 108 -3.98 2.92 -9.46
CA CYS A 108 -5.03 2.26 -8.70
C CYS A 108 -4.66 2.30 -7.21
N PRO A 109 -5.42 3.01 -6.37
CA PRO A 109 -5.06 3.15 -4.99
C PRO A 109 -5.30 1.83 -4.27
N ILE A 110 -4.23 1.09 -4.00
CA ILE A 110 -4.27 -0.09 -3.13
C ILE A 110 -4.39 0.43 -1.69
N ARG A 111 -5.63 0.80 -1.32
CA ARG A 111 -5.91 1.33 0.01
C ARG A 111 -6.01 0.17 0.99
N TYR A 112 -5.17 0.21 2.01
CA TYR A 112 -5.36 -0.60 3.21
C TYR A 112 -6.30 0.15 4.16
N ASP A 113 -7.54 -0.32 4.27
CA ASP A 113 -8.50 0.17 5.27
C ASP A 113 -8.53 -0.81 6.45
N ASP A 114 -8.05 -0.35 7.62
CA ASP A 114 -8.04 -1.11 8.87
C ASP A 114 -9.44 -1.21 9.52
N GLY A 115 -10.46 -0.62 8.90
CA GLY A 115 -11.85 -0.67 9.32
C GLY A 115 -12.14 0.12 10.58
N ARG A 116 -11.20 0.96 11.05
CA ARG A 116 -11.33 1.65 12.34
C ARG A 116 -12.32 2.82 12.30
N ASN A 117 -12.63 3.40 11.13
CA ASN A 117 -13.73 4.35 10.97
C ASN A 117 -14.11 4.58 9.49
N VAL A 118 -15.37 4.31 9.11
CA VAL A 118 -15.87 4.41 7.72
C VAL A 118 -16.25 5.85 7.33
N PHE A 119 -16.36 6.77 8.29
CA PHE A 119 -16.81 8.15 8.07
C PHE A 119 -15.68 9.17 7.99
N VAL A 120 -14.44 8.73 8.15
CA VAL A 120 -13.26 9.59 8.03
C VAL A 120 -12.63 9.24 6.69
N ASP A 121 -12.39 10.26 5.86
CA ASP A 121 -11.58 10.06 4.67
C ASP A 121 -10.27 9.42 5.10
N LEU A 122 -9.99 8.22 4.58
CA LEU A 122 -8.76 7.52 4.86
C LEU A 122 -7.62 8.48 4.50
N GLU A 123 -6.88 8.96 5.49
CA GLU A 123 -5.63 9.64 5.20
C GLU A 123 -4.66 8.59 4.66
N GLU A 124 -3.85 8.96 3.67
CA GLU A 124 -2.68 8.16 3.35
C GLU A 124 -1.88 8.07 4.65
N PHE A 125 -1.68 6.86 5.18
CA PHE A 125 -1.08 6.62 6.50
C PHE A 125 0.38 7.09 6.50
N ASN A 126 0.59 8.40 6.64
CA ASN A 126 1.87 8.99 6.90
C ASN A 126 2.32 8.52 8.28
N PHE A 127 3.38 7.74 8.33
CA PHE A 127 4.05 7.41 9.59
C PHE A 127 4.57 8.72 10.21
N TYR A 128 3.77 9.32 11.09
CA TYR A 128 4.33 10.19 12.11
C TYR A 128 5.18 9.28 13.00
N TYR A 129 6.49 9.26 12.79
CA TYR A 129 7.40 8.85 13.85
C TYR A 129 6.98 9.65 15.08
N ALA A 130 6.36 8.97 16.06
CA ALA A 130 6.16 9.55 17.36
C ALA A 130 7.57 9.81 17.89
N LYS A 131 8.08 11.02 17.65
CA LYS A 131 9.28 11.51 18.32
C LYS A 131 8.93 11.41 19.79
N SER A 132 9.50 10.39 20.44
CA SER A 132 9.41 10.23 21.89
C SER A 132 9.79 11.58 22.49
N SER A 133 8.77 12.31 22.90
CA SER A 133 8.97 13.54 23.64
C SER A 133 9.37 13.04 25.01
N ILE A 134 10.69 12.98 25.24
CA ILE A 134 11.23 12.80 26.57
C ILE A 134 10.66 13.96 27.38
N VAL A 135 9.62 13.69 28.15
CA VAL A 135 9.11 14.62 29.14
C VAL A 135 10.25 14.81 30.14
N GLN A 136 10.98 15.90 30.01
CA GLN A 136 11.91 16.31 31.06
C GLN A 136 11.07 16.70 32.28
N LEU A 137 10.78 15.71 33.12
CA LEU A 137 10.25 15.93 34.46
C LEU A 137 11.23 16.85 35.19
N ASN A 138 10.81 18.09 35.39
CA ASN A 138 11.63 19.13 35.98
C ASN A 138 11.91 18.72 37.45
N LYS A 139 13.18 18.40 37.76
CA LYS A 139 13.60 17.82 39.06
C LYS A 139 13.13 18.64 40.27
N PHE A 140 12.89 19.92 40.08
CA PHE A 140 12.40 20.84 41.10
C PHE A 140 11.00 20.47 41.63
N PHE A 141 10.10 20.00 40.75
CA PHE A 141 8.73 19.64 41.15
C PHE A 141 8.69 18.34 41.97
N LEU A 142 9.55 17.37 41.65
CA LEU A 142 9.68 16.11 42.42
C LEU A 142 10.24 16.36 43.83
N SER A 143 11.21 17.26 43.98
CA SER A 143 11.78 17.61 45.30
C SER A 143 10.75 18.32 46.19
N PHE A 144 9.92 19.20 45.61
CA PHE A 144 8.91 19.92 46.38
C PHE A 144 7.78 19.00 46.86
N PHE A 145 7.39 18.03 46.01
CA PHE A 145 6.39 17.02 46.38
C PHE A 145 6.88 16.09 47.50
N PHE A 146 8.15 15.68 47.47
CA PHE A 146 8.74 14.90 48.55
C PHE A 146 8.87 15.69 49.86
N PHE A 147 9.18 16.98 49.79
CA PHE A 147 9.24 17.85 50.98
C PHE A 147 7.86 18.07 51.61
N LEU A 148 6.82 18.25 50.79
CA LEU A 148 5.43 18.35 51.24
C LEU A 148 4.93 17.06 51.89
N LEU A 149 5.27 15.90 51.31
CA LEU A 149 4.96 14.60 51.92
C LEU A 149 5.68 14.41 53.26
N PHE A 150 6.91 14.87 53.40
CA PHE A 150 7.66 14.78 54.65
C PHE A 150 7.07 15.66 55.77
N ILE A 151 6.48 16.81 55.43
CA ILE A 151 5.79 17.68 56.39
C ILE A 151 4.41 17.12 56.79
N LEU A 152 3.73 16.40 55.89
CA LEU A 152 2.41 15.83 56.18
C LEU A 152 2.44 14.52 56.98
N PHE A 153 3.57 13.80 56.99
CA PHE A 153 3.73 12.50 57.65
C PHE A 153 4.67 12.54 58.88
N ASN A 154 4.99 13.72 59.40
CA ASN A 154 5.76 13.95 60.63
C ASN A 154 4.98 14.92 61.52
#